data_AF-A0A954H232-F1
#
_entry.id   AF-A0A954H232-F1
#
_cell.length_a   1.000
_cell.length_b   1.000
_cell.length_c   1.000
_cell.angle_alpha   90.00
_cell.angle_beta   90.00
_cell.angle_gamma   90.00
#
_symmetry.space_group_name_H-M   'P 1'
#
loop_
_entity.id
_entity.type
_entity.pdbx_description
1 polymer ?
#
loop_
_entity_poly.entity_id
_entity_poly.type
_entity_poly.pdbx_seq_one_letter_code
_entity_poly.pdbx_strand_id
1 'polypeptide(L)'
;MKTPLRINSVSLSTVLLCLAACLSSAASAQDNATSASNQKPDQRVRPANRLSRESSPYLLLHAHNPVDWYAWGPEAFEKARSENKPIFLSIGYSSCYWCHVMERLVFSNQEIAT
;
A
#
# COMPACT_ATOMS: atom_id res chain seq x y z
N MET A 1 -36.27 45.91 -11.27
CA MET A 1 -35.39 46.17 -10.10
C MET A 1 -34.04 45.53 -10.37
N LYS A 2 -33.02 46.32 -10.75
CA LYS A 2 -31.64 45.87 -10.92
C LYS A 2 -30.78 46.71 -9.98
N THR A 3 -30.26 46.10 -8.92
CA THR A 3 -29.25 46.70 -8.05
C THR A 3 -27.91 46.74 -8.79
N PRO A 4 -27.14 47.84 -8.74
CA PRO A 4 -25.82 47.88 -9.38
C PRO A 4 -24.82 47.04 -8.58
N LEU A 5 -24.04 46.23 -9.30
CA LEU A 5 -22.93 45.45 -8.78
C LEU A 5 -21.80 46.42 -8.40
N ARG A 6 -21.52 46.56 -7.10
CA ARG A 6 -20.37 47.33 -6.59
C ARG A 6 -19.08 46.55 -6.92
N ILE A 7 -18.29 47.06 -7.85
CA ILE A 7 -16.93 46.58 -8.08
C ILE A 7 -16.07 47.19 -6.97
N ASN A 8 -15.68 46.37 -5.99
CA ASN A 8 -14.73 46.79 -4.96
C ASN A 8 -13.37 47.05 -5.63
N SER A 9 -12.88 48.29 -5.57
CA SER A 9 -11.54 48.66 -6.01
C SER A 9 -10.52 47.98 -5.10
N VAL A 10 -9.98 46.83 -5.54
CA VAL A 10 -8.86 46.19 -4.86
C VAL A 10 -7.65 47.12 -5.03
N SER A 11 -7.14 47.66 -3.92
CA SER A 11 -5.98 48.56 -3.94
C SER A 11 -4.78 47.85 -4.57
N LEU A 12 -3.98 48.58 -5.35
CA LEU A 12 -2.78 48.04 -6.01
C LEU A 12 -1.82 47.40 -4.99
N SER A 13 -1.81 47.90 -3.75
CA SER A 13 -1.06 47.32 -2.62
C SER A 13 -1.55 45.93 -2.22
N THR A 14 -2.86 45.67 -2.31
CA THR A 14 -3.46 44.35 -2.02
C THR A 14 -3.13 43.34 -3.12
N VAL A 15 -3.10 43.78 -4.38
CA VAL A 15 -2.69 42.94 -5.52
C VAL A 15 -1.20 42.58 -5.41
N LEU A 16 -0.35 43.55 -5.03
CA LEU A 16 1.09 43.35 -4.86
C LEU A 16 1.41 42.42 -3.68
N LEU A 17 0.66 42.50 -2.58
CA LEU A 17 0.83 41.60 -1.43
C LEU A 17 0.47 40.14 -1.77
N CYS A 18 -0.59 39.93 -2.56
CA CYS A 18 -0.98 38.58 -3.01
C CYS A 18 0.05 37.96 -3.97
N LEU A 19 0.62 38.75 -4.89
CA LEU A 19 1.68 38.28 -5.79
C LEU A 19 2.94 37.85 -5.02
N ALA A 20 3.37 38.61 -4.02
CA ALA A 20 4.52 38.26 -3.19
C ALA A 20 4.31 36.94 -2.41
N ALA A 21 3.09 36.71 -1.88
CA ALA A 21 2.76 35.46 -1.16
C ALA A 21 2.75 34.23 -2.09
N CYS A 22 2.40 34.40 -3.36
CA CYS A 22 2.44 33.32 -4.35
C CYS A 22 3.87 32.92 -4.75
N LEU A 23 4.83 33.87 -4.81
CA LEU A 23 6.23 33.53 -5.13
C LEU A 23 6.91 32.72 -4.02
N SER A 24 6.56 32.94 -2.74
CA SER A 24 7.15 32.18 -1.62
C SER A 24 6.63 30.74 -1.51
N SER A 25 5.52 30.42 -2.19
CA SER A 25 4.90 29.08 -2.14
C SER A 25 5.28 28.20 -3.33
N ALA A 26 5.88 28.76 -4.38
CA ALA A 26 6.28 28.02 -5.59
C ALA A 26 7.64 27.30 -5.47
N ALA A 27 8.37 27.48 -4.36
CA ALA A 27 9.72 26.93 -4.17
C ALA A 27 9.76 25.52 -3.54
N SER A 28 8.62 24.82 -3.39
CA SER A 28 8.63 23.43 -2.90
C SER A 28 7.54 22.55 -3.52
N ALA A 29 7.36 22.62 -4.83
CA ALA A 29 6.86 21.48 -5.59
C ALA A 29 8.07 20.65 -6.06
N GLN A 30 8.71 19.97 -5.10
CA GLN A 30 9.59 18.86 -5.45
C GLN A 30 8.70 17.67 -5.70
N ASP A 31 8.66 17.27 -6.98
CA ASP A 31 8.07 16.03 -7.45
C ASP A 31 8.53 14.88 -6.56
N ASN A 32 7.66 14.40 -5.67
CA ASN A 32 7.80 13.07 -5.09
C ASN A 32 7.47 12.06 -6.19
N ALA A 33 8.37 11.96 -7.17
CA ALA A 33 8.60 10.74 -7.91
C ALA A 33 9.00 9.71 -6.86
N THR A 34 7.98 9.05 -6.31
CA THR A 34 8.12 7.97 -5.35
C THR A 34 9.03 6.96 -6.03
N SER A 35 10.24 6.89 -5.49
CA SER A 35 11.28 5.95 -5.83
C SER A 35 10.64 4.58 -5.99
N ALA A 36 10.54 4.12 -7.24
CA ALA A 36 10.30 2.72 -7.52
C ALA A 36 11.37 1.96 -6.74
N SER A 37 10.96 1.32 -5.64
CA SER A 37 11.87 0.68 -4.71
C SER A 37 12.69 -0.33 -5.52
N ASN A 38 13.97 -0.03 -5.69
CA ASN A 38 14.93 -0.95 -6.27
C ASN A 38 15.33 -1.93 -5.17
N GLN A 39 14.35 -2.70 -4.68
CA GLN A 39 14.57 -3.72 -3.68
C GLN A 39 15.29 -4.88 -4.35
N LYS A 40 16.59 -4.97 -4.08
CA LYS A 40 17.40 -6.17 -4.37
C LYS A 40 16.66 -7.36 -3.74
N PRO A 41 16.37 -8.44 -4.49
CA PRO A 41 15.65 -9.57 -3.96
C PRO A 41 16.40 -10.11 -2.73
N ASP A 42 15.67 -10.26 -1.62
CA ASP A 42 16.20 -10.82 -0.37
C ASP A 42 16.60 -12.27 -0.64
N GLN A 43 17.91 -12.51 -0.78
CA GLN A 43 18.48 -13.82 -1.16
C GLN A 43 18.53 -14.81 0.01
N ARG A 44 17.88 -14.53 1.15
CA ARG A 44 17.80 -15.46 2.28
C ARG A 44 16.64 -16.43 2.07
N VAL A 45 16.96 -17.73 2.09
CA VAL A 45 15.93 -18.78 2.11
C VAL A 45 15.16 -18.64 3.42
N ARG A 46 13.90 -18.21 3.32
CA ARG A 46 13.02 -18.02 4.48
C ARG A 46 12.52 -19.38 4.97
N PRO A 47 12.39 -19.58 6.30
CA PRO A 47 11.77 -20.79 6.81
C PRO A 47 10.35 -20.92 6.27
N ALA A 48 9.91 -22.15 6.02
CA ALA A 48 8.60 -22.37 5.45
C ALA A 48 7.50 -22.16 6.50
N ASN A 49 6.42 -21.50 6.12
CA ASN A 49 5.18 -21.43 6.91
C ASN A 49 4.35 -22.71 6.70
N ARG A 50 3.13 -22.73 7.24
CA ARG A 50 2.27 -23.91 7.27
C ARG A 50 1.83 -24.38 5.89
N LEU A 51 1.79 -23.50 4.89
CA LEU A 51 1.40 -23.84 3.53
C LEU A 51 2.39 -24.78 2.84
N SER A 52 3.60 -24.98 3.38
CA SER A 52 4.55 -26.00 2.92
C SER A 52 4.00 -27.44 2.97
N ARG A 53 2.92 -27.67 3.72
CA ARG A 53 2.25 -28.98 3.85
C ARG A 53 1.06 -29.15 2.90
N GLU A 54 0.73 -28.13 2.11
CA GLU A 54 -0.39 -28.18 1.18
C GLU A 54 -0.02 -28.88 -0.12
N SER A 55 -1.03 -29.45 -0.80
CA SER A 55 -0.84 -30.10 -2.10
C SER A 55 -0.98 -29.14 -3.28
N SER A 56 -1.63 -27.99 -3.07
CA SER A 56 -1.89 -27.01 -4.12
C SER A 56 -0.60 -26.29 -4.53
N PRO A 57 -0.22 -26.30 -5.82
CA PRO A 57 0.94 -25.55 -6.30
C PRO A 57 0.82 -24.04 -6.03
N TYR A 58 -0.41 -23.50 -6.03
CA TYR A 58 -0.64 -22.10 -5.73
C TYR A 58 -0.37 -21.77 -4.25
N LEU A 59 -0.75 -22.67 -3.32
CA LEU A 59 -0.46 -22.45 -1.90
C LEU A 59 1.03 -22.64 -1.59
N LEU A 60 1.67 -23.63 -2.22
CA LEU A 60 3.11 -23.88 -2.07
C LEU A 60 3.97 -22.71 -2.55
N LEU A 61 3.52 -21.94 -3.54
CA LEU A 61 4.18 -20.69 -3.96
C LEU A 61 4.34 -19.70 -2.80
N HIS A 62 3.39 -19.68 -1.86
CA HIS A 62 3.38 -18.78 -0.71
C HIS A 62 4.06 -19.37 0.53
N ALA A 63 4.61 -20.59 0.47
CA ALA A 63 5.14 -21.30 1.62
C ALA A 63 6.35 -20.60 2.27
N HIS A 64 7.09 -19.78 1.53
CA HIS A 64 8.26 -19.07 2.03
C HIS A 64 8.05 -17.56 2.14
N ASN A 65 6.82 -17.09 2.01
CA ASN A 65 6.51 -15.67 2.19
C ASN A 65 6.60 -15.30 3.68
N PRO A 66 7.05 -14.07 4.00
CA PRO A 66 7.17 -13.59 5.37
C PRO A 66 5.85 -13.56 6.14
N VAL A 67 4.71 -13.47 5.42
CA VAL A 67 3.39 -13.64 6.01
C VAL A 67 3.25 -15.06 6.57
N ASP A 68 2.90 -15.19 7.86
CA ASP A 68 2.60 -16.49 8.50
C ASP A 68 1.24 -17.04 8.02
N TRP A 69 1.22 -17.56 6.80
CA TRP A 69 0.00 -18.08 6.19
C TRP A 69 -0.49 -19.37 6.87
N TYR A 70 -1.81 -19.46 7.02
CA TYR A 70 -2.55 -20.66 7.41
C TYR A 70 -3.41 -21.08 6.22
N ALA A 71 -3.54 -22.38 6.00
CA ALA A 71 -4.60 -22.90 5.15
C ALA A 71 -5.96 -22.62 5.79
N TRP A 72 -7.01 -22.55 4.97
CA TRP A 72 -8.36 -22.38 5.47
C TRP A 72 -8.77 -23.56 6.34
N GLY A 73 -9.05 -23.32 7.62
CA GLY A 73 -9.44 -24.38 8.54
C GLY A 73 -9.49 -23.93 10.00
N PRO A 74 -9.87 -24.84 10.93
CA PRO A 74 -10.07 -24.53 12.34
C PRO A 74 -8.87 -23.86 13.02
N GLU A 75 -7.64 -24.27 12.69
CA GLU A 75 -6.40 -23.74 13.28
C GLU A 75 -6.31 -22.21 13.13
N ALA A 76 -6.66 -21.67 11.96
CA ALA A 76 -6.62 -20.22 11.70
C ALA A 76 -7.65 -19.46 12.56
N PHE A 77 -8.86 -20.02 12.72
CA PHE A 77 -9.91 -19.41 13.53
C PHE A 77 -9.64 -19.48 15.02
N GLU A 78 -9.12 -20.61 15.50
CA GLU A 78 -8.74 -20.80 16.90
C GLU A 78 -7.63 -19.81 17.28
N LYS A 79 -6.60 -19.68 16.43
CA LYS A 79 -5.54 -18.68 16.62
C LYS A 79 -6.10 -17.26 16.65
N ALA A 80 -6.91 -16.87 15.65
CA ALA A 80 -7.51 -15.54 15.57
C ALA A 80 -8.35 -15.20 16.82
N ARG A 81 -9.13 -16.18 17.32
CA ARG A 81 -9.91 -16.01 18.56
C ARG A 81 -9.01 -15.90 19.79
N SER A 82 -7.99 -16.75 19.91
CA SER A 82 -7.08 -16.76 21.06
C SER A 82 -6.24 -15.48 21.16
N GLU A 83 -5.83 -14.93 20.01
CA GLU A 83 -5.04 -13.70 19.93
C GLU A 83 -5.90 -12.44 19.86
N ASN A 84 -7.23 -12.59 19.77
CA ASN A 84 -8.18 -11.50 19.54
C ASN A 84 -7.78 -10.61 18.33
N LYS A 85 -7.42 -11.25 17.21
CA LYS A 85 -7.02 -10.59 15.96
C LYS A 85 -7.99 -10.91 14.83
N PRO A 86 -8.23 -9.95 13.90
CA PRO A 86 -9.04 -10.23 12.72
C PRO A 86 -8.33 -11.20 11.77
N ILE A 87 -9.11 -11.84 10.90
CA ILE A 87 -8.60 -12.70 9.83
C ILE A 87 -8.47 -11.90 8.54
N PHE A 88 -7.29 -11.87 7.96
CA PHE A 88 -7.07 -11.43 6.58
C PHE A 88 -7.21 -12.63 5.64
N LEU A 89 -8.31 -12.70 4.88
CA LEU A 89 -8.56 -13.76 3.92
C LEU A 89 -8.10 -13.35 2.52
N SER A 90 -7.11 -14.04 1.98
CA SER A 90 -6.69 -13.93 0.58
C SER A 90 -7.11 -15.16 -0.20
N ILE A 91 -7.73 -14.96 -1.37
CA ILE A 91 -8.19 -16.02 -2.27
C ILE A 91 -7.58 -15.79 -3.64
N GLY A 92 -7.01 -16.84 -4.23
CA GLY A 92 -6.42 -16.78 -5.56
C GLY A 92 -6.25 -18.17 -6.18
N TYR A 93 -5.63 -18.19 -7.36
CA TYR A 93 -5.39 -19.41 -8.14
C TYR A 93 -4.16 -19.25 -9.03
N SER A 94 -3.58 -20.36 -9.49
CA SER A 94 -2.26 -20.39 -10.14
C SER A 94 -2.15 -19.64 -11.47
N SER A 95 -3.25 -19.45 -12.21
CA SER A 95 -3.27 -18.69 -13.47
C SER A 95 -3.74 -17.24 -13.32
N CYS A 96 -3.93 -16.76 -12.09
CA CYS A 96 -4.35 -15.39 -11.80
C CYS A 96 -3.17 -14.42 -11.90
N TYR A 97 -3.15 -13.57 -12.93
CA TYR A 97 -2.09 -12.58 -13.12
C TYR A 97 -1.92 -11.65 -11.90
N TRP A 98 -3.01 -11.07 -11.42
CA TRP A 98 -2.95 -10.11 -10.31
C TRP A 98 -2.57 -10.75 -8.99
N CYS A 99 -2.84 -12.05 -8.80
CA CYS A 99 -2.44 -12.78 -7.61
C CYS A 99 -0.91 -12.88 -7.53
N HIS A 100 -0.24 -13.13 -8.67
CA HIS A 100 1.24 -13.14 -8.75
C HIS A 100 1.86 -11.75 -8.58
N VAL A 101 1.19 -10.70 -9.09
CA VAL A 101 1.64 -9.31 -8.87
C VAL A 101 1.55 -8.96 -7.38
N MET A 102 0.44 -9.30 -6.73
CA MET A 102 0.23 -9.09 -5.29
C MET A 102 1.27 -9.86 -4.46
N GLU A 103 1.51 -11.12 -4.82
CA GLU A 103 2.51 -11.97 -4.21
C GLU A 103 3.88 -11.29 -4.20
N ARG A 104 4.34 -10.90 -5.40
CA ARG A 104 5.68 -10.33 -5.60
C ARG A 104 5.85 -8.99 -4.90
N LEU A 105 4.87 -8.09 -5.00
CA LEU A 105 5.03 -6.72 -4.54
C LEU A 105 4.71 -6.53 -3.06
N VAL A 106 3.82 -7.36 -2.51
CA VAL A 106 3.26 -7.14 -1.17
C VAL A 106 3.55 -8.32 -0.27
N PHE A 107 3.12 -9.53 -0.64
CA PHE A 107 3.27 -10.68 0.26
C PHE A 107 4.73 -11.11 0.45
N SER A 108 5.62 -10.82 -0.49
CA SER A 108 7.05 -11.13 -0.39
C SER A 108 7.88 -10.06 0.33
N ASN A 109 7.30 -8.87 0.56
CA ASN A 109 7.97 -7.71 1.15
C ASN A 109 7.92 -7.77 2.69
N GLN A 110 9.09 -7.80 3.31
CA GLN A 110 9.23 -7.93 4.76
C GLN A 110 8.61 -6.75 5.53
N GLU A 111 8.73 -5.53 5.02
CA GLU A 111 8.23 -4.33 5.71
C GLU A 111 6.70 -4.29 5.76
N ILE A 112 6.03 -4.94 4.80
CA ILE A 112 4.55 -4.98 4.72
C ILE A 112 3.99 -6.20 5.46
N ALA A 113 4.72 -7.32 5.44
CA ALA A 113 4.25 -8.62 5.92
C ALA A 113 4.55 -8.93 7.40
N THR A 114 5.07 -7.96 8.16
CA THR A 114 5.41 -8.08 9.59
C THR A 114 4.28 -7.53 10.47
#